data_AF-A0A7G5ZDT3-F1
#
_entry.id   AF-A0A7G5ZDT3-F1
#
_cell.length_a   1.000
_cell.length_b   1.000
_cell.length_c   1.000
_cell.angle_alpha   90.00
_cell.angle_beta   90.00
_cell.angle_gamma   90.00
#
_symmetry.space_group_name_H-M   'P 1'
#
loop_
_entity.id
_entity.type
_entity.pdbx_description
1 polymer ?
#
loop_
_entity_poly.entity_id
_entity_poly.type
_entity_poly.pdbx_seq_one_letter_code
_entity_poly.pdbx_strand_id
1 'polypeptide(L)'
;MTRSEKDKMAAGELYHPSAPELQVELEACAAWLARYNAAIGEPAAAWHALAAERLGAVGEGAMLRPPFYCDYGFNIHLGTGVFLNYNCVILDTARVTIGDDTRIGPAVQIYTADHPREPDVRRSGLERGVPVTIGRNVWIGGGAIVLPGVTIGDDAIVGAGSVVTRDVPAGATVVGNPARAVGKKDNG
;
A
#
# COMPACT_ATOMS: atom_id res chain seq x y z
N MET A 1 -32.52 0.72 -1.92
CA MET A 1 -31.70 0.28 -3.08
C MET A 1 -30.60 -0.60 -2.54
N THR A 2 -30.31 -1.72 -3.19
CA THR A 2 -29.18 -2.59 -2.84
C THR A 2 -27.88 -1.83 -3.12
N ARG A 3 -26.92 -1.81 -2.19
CA ARG A 3 -25.60 -1.18 -2.39
C ARG A 3 -24.83 -1.92 -3.49
N SER A 4 -24.07 -1.20 -4.32
CA SER A 4 -23.15 -1.81 -5.30
C SER A 4 -21.98 -2.53 -4.61
N GLU A 5 -21.25 -3.40 -5.32
CA GLU A 5 -20.08 -4.07 -4.72
C GLU A 5 -18.95 -3.07 -4.47
N LYS A 6 -18.83 -2.03 -5.30
CA LYS A 6 -17.91 -0.90 -5.07
C LYS A 6 -18.25 -0.12 -3.80
N ASP A 7 -19.54 0.10 -3.51
CA ASP A 7 -19.97 0.77 -2.26
C ASP A 7 -19.68 -0.10 -1.03
N LYS A 8 -19.78 -1.42 -1.15
CA LYS A 8 -19.43 -2.37 -0.08
C LYS A 8 -17.93 -2.39 0.18
N MET A 9 -17.13 -2.46 -0.89
CA MET A 9 -15.67 -2.36 -0.84
C MET A 9 -15.23 -1.09 -0.12
N ALA A 10 -15.77 0.07 -0.53
CA ALA A 10 -15.44 1.36 0.09
C ALA A 10 -15.83 1.44 1.57
N ALA A 11 -16.83 0.66 2.01
CA ALA A 11 -17.24 0.59 3.42
C ALA A 11 -16.53 -0.50 4.24
N GLY A 12 -15.61 -1.26 3.65
CA GLY A 12 -14.95 -2.38 4.31
C GLY A 12 -15.86 -3.59 4.56
N GLU A 13 -17.02 -3.64 3.89
CA GLU A 13 -17.93 -4.78 3.93
C GLU A 13 -17.40 -5.92 3.03
N LEU A 14 -17.97 -7.12 3.19
CA LEU A 14 -17.68 -8.20 2.24
C LEU A 14 -18.30 -7.87 0.88
N TYR A 15 -17.49 -7.99 -0.17
CA TYR A 15 -17.90 -7.74 -1.55
C TYR A 15 -17.34 -8.80 -2.51
N HIS A 16 -17.92 -8.90 -3.70
CA HIS A 16 -17.42 -9.73 -4.78
C HIS A 16 -16.50 -8.91 -5.71
N PRO A 17 -15.18 -9.19 -5.75
CA PRO A 17 -14.24 -8.45 -6.58
C PRO A 17 -14.47 -8.66 -8.08
N SER A 18 -15.13 -9.74 -8.47
CA SER A 18 -15.51 -10.04 -9.86
C SER A 18 -16.70 -9.22 -10.37
N ALA A 19 -17.27 -8.32 -9.55
CA ALA A 19 -18.34 -7.43 -9.97
C ALA A 19 -17.91 -6.58 -11.19
N PRO A 20 -18.76 -6.43 -12.23
CA PRO A 20 -18.37 -5.72 -13.45
C PRO A 20 -17.81 -4.32 -13.21
N GLU A 21 -18.38 -3.56 -12.26
CA GLU A 21 -17.91 -2.22 -11.92
C GLU A 21 -16.49 -2.20 -11.32
N LEU A 22 -16.07 -3.27 -10.65
CA LEU A 22 -14.72 -3.40 -10.11
C LEU A 22 -13.74 -3.92 -11.16
N GLN A 23 -14.19 -4.82 -12.05
CA GLN A 23 -13.38 -5.29 -13.17
C GLN A 23 -12.99 -4.15 -14.12
N VAL A 24 -13.91 -3.24 -14.42
CA VAL A 24 -13.62 -2.02 -15.21
C VAL A 24 -12.51 -1.18 -14.55
N GLU A 25 -12.51 -1.08 -13.22
CA GLU A 25 -11.49 -0.32 -12.49
C GLU A 25 -10.13 -1.02 -12.49
N LEU A 26 -10.10 -2.35 -12.35
CA LEU A 26 -8.88 -3.16 -12.42
C LEU A 26 -8.26 -3.10 -13.82
N GLU A 27 -9.07 -3.18 -14.89
CA GLU A 27 -8.61 -3.04 -16.27
C GLU A 27 -8.02 -1.65 -16.54
N ALA A 28 -8.69 -0.59 -16.05
CA ALA A 28 -8.18 0.77 -16.15
C ALA A 28 -6.85 0.94 -15.39
N CYS A 29 -6.73 0.33 -14.20
CA CYS A 29 -5.48 0.33 -13.44
C CYS A 29 -4.38 -0.43 -14.16
N ALA A 30 -4.67 -1.60 -14.74
CA ALA A 30 -3.70 -2.39 -15.50
C ALA A 30 -3.15 -1.64 -16.73
N ALA A 31 -4.03 -0.96 -17.47
CA ALA A 31 -3.61 -0.10 -18.59
C ALA A 31 -2.74 1.07 -18.12
N TRP A 32 -3.07 1.69 -17.00
CA TRP A 32 -2.25 2.73 -16.39
C TRP A 32 -0.89 2.19 -15.90
N LEU A 33 -0.84 1.03 -15.24
CA LEU A 33 0.38 0.38 -14.77
C LEU A 33 1.32 0.06 -15.94
N ALA A 34 0.79 -0.39 -17.09
CA ALA A 34 1.61 -0.62 -18.28
C ALA A 34 2.33 0.65 -18.74
N ARG A 35 1.62 1.79 -18.75
CA ARG A 35 2.21 3.11 -19.06
C ARG A 35 3.20 3.56 -17.99
N TYR A 36 2.82 3.45 -16.71
CA TYR A 36 3.64 3.85 -15.57
C TYR A 36 4.98 3.10 -15.56
N ASN A 37 4.93 1.77 -15.71
CA ASN A 37 6.10 0.92 -15.65
C ASN A 37 7.01 1.03 -16.89
N ALA A 38 6.45 1.36 -18.05
CA ALA A 38 7.24 1.67 -19.25
C ALA A 38 8.07 2.96 -19.11
N ALA A 39 7.69 3.86 -18.20
CA ALA A 39 8.38 5.13 -17.97
C ALA A 39 9.67 5.00 -17.12
N ILE A 40 10.19 3.81 -16.84
CA ILE A 40 11.38 3.61 -15.97
C ILE A 40 12.63 4.41 -16.40
N GLY A 41 12.78 4.73 -17.69
CA GLY A 41 13.89 5.55 -18.21
C GLY A 41 13.64 7.06 -18.17
N GLU A 42 12.44 7.48 -17.80
CA GLU A 42 12.02 8.89 -17.75
C GLU A 42 12.48 9.58 -16.45
N PRO A 43 12.52 10.93 -16.40
CA PRO A 43 12.86 11.64 -15.17
C PRO A 43 11.76 11.51 -14.09
N ALA A 44 12.15 11.73 -12.83
CA ALA A 44 11.23 11.62 -11.68
C ALA A 44 9.97 12.50 -11.78
N ALA A 45 10.06 13.66 -12.44
CA ALA A 45 8.89 14.52 -12.69
C ALA A 45 7.84 13.84 -13.58
N ALA A 46 8.25 13.03 -14.55
CA ALA A 46 7.33 12.26 -15.38
C ALA A 46 6.64 11.15 -14.57
N TRP A 47 7.37 10.48 -13.68
CA TRP A 47 6.79 9.49 -12.77
C TRP A 47 5.75 10.13 -11.83
N HIS A 48 6.06 11.30 -11.26
CA HIS A 48 5.13 12.04 -10.40
C HIS A 48 3.85 12.43 -11.14
N ALA A 49 3.98 12.98 -12.35
CA ALA A 49 2.83 13.33 -13.19
C ALA A 49 1.96 12.10 -13.52
N LEU A 50 2.57 10.99 -13.92
CA LEU A 50 1.86 9.74 -14.20
C LEU A 50 1.19 9.16 -12.94
N ALA A 51 1.82 9.28 -11.77
CA ALA A 51 1.22 8.86 -10.49
C ALA A 51 -0.04 9.67 -10.18
N ALA A 52 0.00 10.99 -10.41
CA ALA A 52 -1.13 11.89 -10.17
C ALA A 52 -2.34 11.61 -11.10
N GLU A 53 -2.17 10.91 -12.23
CA GLU A 53 -3.28 10.50 -13.09
C GLU A 53 -4.20 9.43 -12.45
N ARG A 54 -3.67 8.61 -11.53
CA ARG A 54 -4.39 7.42 -11.01
C ARG A 54 -4.46 7.35 -9.49
N LEU A 55 -3.44 7.81 -8.77
CA LEU A 55 -3.42 7.72 -7.32
C LEU A 55 -4.38 8.72 -6.67
N GLY A 56 -4.93 8.38 -5.51
CA GLY A 56 -5.89 9.23 -4.81
C GLY A 56 -5.31 10.57 -4.34
N ALA A 57 -4.01 10.59 -3.98
CA ALA A 57 -3.24 11.80 -3.75
C ALA A 57 -1.74 11.56 -3.94
N VAL A 58 -1.04 12.55 -4.50
CA VAL A 58 0.42 12.52 -4.66
C VAL A 58 0.97 13.87 -4.21
N GLY A 59 1.58 13.91 -3.02
CA GLY A 59 2.18 15.12 -2.47
C GLY A 59 3.35 15.66 -3.30
N GLU A 60 3.73 16.90 -3.04
CA GLU A 60 4.86 17.55 -3.72
C GLU A 60 6.15 16.76 -3.51
N GLY A 61 6.93 16.56 -4.57
CA GLY A 61 8.20 15.85 -4.49
C GLY A 61 8.10 14.35 -4.18
N ALA A 62 6.88 13.77 -4.10
CA ALA A 62 6.73 12.33 -3.96
C ALA A 62 7.30 11.60 -5.19
N MET A 63 7.93 10.46 -4.98
CA MET A 63 8.59 9.70 -6.04
C MET A 63 8.36 8.21 -5.84
N LEU A 64 7.73 7.57 -6.81
CA LEU A 64 7.57 6.12 -6.85
C LEU A 64 8.37 5.59 -8.03
N ARG A 65 9.41 4.82 -7.76
CA ARG A 65 10.26 4.29 -8.82
C ARG A 65 9.58 3.14 -9.56
N PRO A 66 9.42 3.21 -10.89
CA PRO A 66 8.93 2.08 -11.67
C PRO A 66 9.97 0.93 -11.70
N PRO A 67 9.55 -0.35 -11.72
CA PRO A 67 8.16 -0.76 -11.76
C PRO A 67 7.49 -0.71 -10.38
N PHE A 68 6.19 -0.43 -10.40
CA PHE A 68 5.27 -0.38 -9.27
C PHE A 68 4.01 -1.18 -9.62
N TYR A 69 3.31 -1.71 -8.62
CA TYR A 69 2.09 -2.49 -8.80
C TYR A 69 1.03 -2.16 -7.75
N CYS A 70 -0.23 -2.07 -8.17
CA CYS A 70 -1.39 -1.90 -7.29
C CYS A 70 -2.66 -2.48 -7.90
N ASP A 71 -3.74 -2.59 -7.11
CA ASP A 71 -5.04 -3.07 -7.60
C ASP A 71 -5.77 -1.96 -8.35
N TYR A 72 -5.98 -0.82 -7.69
CA TYR A 72 -6.84 0.25 -8.17
C TYR A 72 -6.11 1.58 -8.35
N GLY A 73 -5.11 1.87 -7.52
CA GLY A 73 -4.38 3.12 -7.45
C GLY A 73 -5.12 4.24 -6.70
N PHE A 74 -6.42 4.44 -6.97
CA PHE A 74 -7.18 5.56 -6.41
C PHE A 74 -7.33 5.53 -4.88
N ASN A 75 -7.04 4.40 -4.21
CA ASN A 75 -7.08 4.30 -2.76
C ASN A 75 -5.73 4.66 -2.10
N ILE A 76 -4.68 4.90 -2.88
CA ILE A 76 -3.33 5.20 -2.39
C ILE A 76 -3.15 6.72 -2.28
N HIS A 77 -2.78 7.18 -1.08
CA HIS A 77 -2.60 8.59 -0.76
C HIS A 77 -1.20 8.81 -0.19
N LEU A 78 -0.40 9.60 -0.91
CA LEU A 78 0.99 9.88 -0.57
C LEU A 78 1.15 11.33 -0.12
N GLY A 79 1.81 11.53 1.00
CA GLY A 79 2.26 12.83 1.49
C GLY A 79 3.40 13.43 0.66
N THR A 80 3.86 14.59 1.11
CA THR A 80 4.99 15.34 0.54
C THR A 80 6.29 14.56 0.72
N GLY A 81 7.16 14.54 -0.29
CA GLY A 81 8.50 13.96 -0.18
C GLY A 81 8.56 12.43 0.00
N VAL A 82 7.41 11.74 -0.03
CA VAL A 82 7.33 10.27 0.06
C VAL A 82 8.16 9.62 -1.04
N PHE A 83 8.96 8.62 -0.69
CA PHE A 83 9.76 7.87 -1.65
C PHE A 83 9.48 6.37 -1.57
N LEU A 84 9.05 5.79 -2.69
CA LEU A 84 8.94 4.35 -2.90
C LEU A 84 10.03 3.92 -3.88
N ASN A 85 10.85 2.97 -3.45
CA ASN A 85 11.86 2.39 -4.31
C ASN A 85 11.26 1.31 -5.24
N TYR A 86 12.10 0.72 -6.09
CA TYR A 86 11.70 -0.23 -7.13
C TYR A 86 10.87 -1.41 -6.61
N ASN A 87 9.96 -1.92 -7.44
CA ASN A 87 9.20 -3.16 -7.24
C ASN A 87 8.25 -3.16 -6.04
N CYS A 88 7.82 -1.98 -5.55
CA CYS A 88 6.81 -1.95 -4.49
C CYS A 88 5.46 -2.45 -5.00
N VAL A 89 4.72 -3.16 -4.13
CA VAL A 89 3.36 -3.66 -4.38
C VAL A 89 2.43 -3.07 -3.33
N ILE A 90 1.35 -2.42 -3.74
CA ILE A 90 0.32 -1.91 -2.82
C ILE A 90 -1.06 -2.42 -3.26
N LEU A 91 -1.57 -3.44 -2.56
CA LEU A 91 -2.92 -3.98 -2.83
C LEU A 91 -3.96 -3.09 -2.11
N ASP A 92 -4.53 -2.14 -2.83
CA ASP A 92 -5.32 -1.01 -2.32
C ASP A 92 -6.84 -1.23 -2.48
N THR A 93 -7.36 -2.40 -2.09
CA THR A 93 -8.82 -2.62 -1.98
C THR A 93 -9.49 -1.71 -0.95
N ALA A 94 -8.74 -1.21 0.03
CA ALA A 94 -9.11 -0.08 0.88
C ALA A 94 -8.00 0.99 0.90
N ARG A 95 -8.28 2.11 1.58
CA ARG A 95 -7.37 3.26 1.68
C ARG A 95 -6.00 2.85 2.24
N VAL A 96 -4.95 3.30 1.56
CA VAL A 96 -3.56 3.31 2.04
C VAL A 96 -3.13 4.76 2.18
N THR A 97 -2.71 5.15 3.38
CA THR A 97 -2.19 6.51 3.65
C THR A 97 -0.72 6.43 4.02
N ILE A 98 0.13 7.22 3.37
CA ILE A 98 1.56 7.28 3.63
C ILE A 98 1.93 8.74 3.91
N GLY A 99 2.34 9.03 5.14
CA GLY A 99 2.66 10.38 5.61
C GLY A 99 3.94 10.95 5.02
N ASP A 100 4.12 12.26 5.20
CA ASP A 100 5.21 13.04 4.62
C ASP A 100 6.60 12.47 4.93
N ASP A 101 7.54 12.64 4.01
CA ASP A 101 8.96 12.26 4.12
C ASP A 101 9.25 10.77 4.38
N THR A 102 8.22 9.91 4.35
CA THR A 102 8.39 8.46 4.53
C THR A 102 9.18 7.83 3.38
N ARG A 103 10.13 6.95 3.75
CA ARG A 103 11.04 6.25 2.83
C ARG A 103 10.75 4.75 2.84
N ILE A 104 10.39 4.21 1.68
CA ILE A 104 10.04 2.81 1.48
C ILE A 104 11.08 2.16 0.57
N GLY A 105 11.75 1.14 1.10
CA GLY A 105 12.77 0.35 0.41
C GLY A 105 12.20 -0.46 -0.76
N PRO A 106 13.07 -1.10 -1.55
CA PRO A 106 12.64 -1.84 -2.73
C PRO A 106 11.87 -3.10 -2.33
N ALA A 107 10.96 -3.56 -3.19
CA ALA A 107 10.18 -4.78 -3.01
C ALA A 107 9.36 -4.82 -1.70
N VAL A 108 9.02 -3.66 -1.13
CA VAL A 108 8.08 -3.59 0.00
C VAL A 108 6.66 -3.86 -0.51
N GLN A 109 5.89 -4.59 0.29
CA GLN A 109 4.53 -4.97 -0.03
C GLN A 109 3.58 -4.45 1.06
N ILE A 110 2.52 -3.73 0.68
CA ILE A 110 1.52 -3.19 1.59
C ILE A 110 0.15 -3.73 1.16
N TYR A 111 -0.56 -4.40 2.06
CA TYR A 111 -1.82 -5.05 1.73
C TYR A 111 -2.96 -4.47 2.54
N THR A 112 -4.06 -4.16 1.86
CA THR A 112 -5.36 -3.90 2.50
C THR A 112 -6.37 -5.00 2.26
N ALA A 113 -6.18 -5.83 1.23
CA ALA A 113 -7.04 -6.97 0.93
C ALA A 113 -6.99 -8.05 2.02
N ASP A 114 -8.16 -8.51 2.45
CA ASP A 114 -8.33 -9.56 3.43
C ASP A 114 -9.49 -10.50 3.06
N HIS A 115 -9.36 -11.79 3.37
CA HIS A 115 -10.34 -12.81 2.99
C HIS A 115 -11.00 -13.50 4.20
N PRO A 116 -12.27 -13.88 4.15
CA PRO A 116 -12.90 -14.67 5.22
C PRO A 116 -12.07 -15.88 5.67
N ARG A 117 -12.02 -16.13 6.99
CA ARG A 117 -11.29 -17.28 7.56
C ARG A 117 -12.10 -18.56 7.39
N GLU A 118 -13.41 -18.43 7.44
CA GLU A 118 -14.38 -19.50 7.20
C GLU A 118 -14.24 -20.02 5.76
N PRO A 119 -13.91 -21.31 5.54
CA PRO A 119 -13.61 -21.85 4.21
C PRO A 119 -14.72 -21.66 3.18
N ASP A 120 -15.98 -21.85 3.57
CA ASP A 120 -17.10 -21.76 2.64
C ASP A 120 -17.37 -20.32 2.22
N VAL A 121 -17.21 -19.37 3.14
CA VAL A 121 -17.32 -17.93 2.83
C VAL A 121 -16.17 -17.52 1.91
N ARG A 122 -14.94 -17.96 2.16
CA ARG A 122 -13.80 -17.68 1.28
C ARG A 122 -13.99 -18.30 -0.12
N ARG A 123 -14.55 -19.51 -0.20
CA ARG A 123 -14.84 -20.20 -1.48
C ARG A 123 -15.85 -19.44 -2.34
N SER A 124 -16.74 -18.67 -1.73
CA SER A 124 -17.68 -17.81 -2.46
C SER A 124 -17.00 -16.65 -3.22
N GLY A 125 -15.70 -16.44 -3.01
CA GLY A 125 -14.93 -15.38 -3.66
C GLY A 125 -15.08 -14.01 -3.00
N LEU A 126 -15.71 -13.94 -1.82
CA LEU A 126 -15.82 -12.69 -1.07
C LEU A 126 -14.47 -12.25 -0.49
N GLU A 127 -14.24 -10.95 -0.49
CA GLU A 127 -13.12 -10.30 0.18
C GLU A 127 -13.57 -9.02 0.87
N ARG A 128 -12.68 -8.39 1.64
CA ARG A 128 -12.86 -7.05 2.21
C ARG A 128 -11.54 -6.29 2.15
N GLY A 129 -11.63 -4.96 2.18
CA GLY A 129 -10.48 -4.10 2.41
C GLY A 129 -10.40 -3.65 3.87
N VAL A 130 -9.20 -3.68 4.44
CA VAL A 130 -8.88 -3.14 5.77
C VAL A 130 -7.75 -2.11 5.61
N PRO A 131 -8.00 -0.80 5.87
CA PRO A 131 -7.04 0.26 5.60
C PRO A 131 -5.67 0.07 6.26
N VAL A 132 -4.62 0.60 5.64
CA VAL A 132 -3.27 0.70 6.22
C VAL A 132 -2.88 2.17 6.34
N THR A 133 -2.31 2.54 7.49
CA THR A 133 -1.83 3.91 7.75
C THR A 133 -0.36 3.87 8.11
N ILE A 134 0.46 4.62 7.37
CA ILE A 134 1.88 4.82 7.62
C ILE A 134 2.07 6.29 7.93
N GLY A 135 2.62 6.60 9.09
CA GLY A 135 2.88 7.96 9.56
C GLY A 135 3.93 8.70 8.74
N ARG A 136 4.32 9.87 9.23
CA ARG A 136 5.40 10.68 8.61
C ARG A 136 6.78 10.18 9.03
N ASN A 137 7.78 10.44 8.18
CA ASN A 137 9.18 10.15 8.44
C ASN A 137 9.44 8.68 8.88
N VAL A 138 8.62 7.76 8.38
CA VAL A 138 8.82 6.32 8.60
C VAL A 138 9.89 5.80 7.65
N TRP A 139 10.72 4.87 8.10
CA TRP A 139 11.60 4.11 7.22
C TRP A 139 11.21 2.63 7.18
N ILE A 140 10.86 2.13 5.99
CA ILE A 140 10.55 0.72 5.76
C ILE A 140 11.67 0.09 4.92
N GLY A 141 12.40 -0.84 5.51
CA GLY A 141 13.47 -1.57 4.85
C GLY A 141 12.94 -2.45 3.71
N GLY A 142 13.80 -2.71 2.71
CA GLY A 142 13.43 -3.47 1.52
C GLY A 142 12.89 -4.88 1.83
N GLY A 143 11.95 -5.34 1.01
CA GLY A 143 11.34 -6.66 1.15
C GLY A 143 10.40 -6.83 2.35
N ALA A 144 10.12 -5.77 3.11
CA ALA A 144 9.15 -5.85 4.21
C ALA A 144 7.71 -6.00 3.69
N ILE A 145 6.86 -6.62 4.49
CA ILE A 145 5.44 -6.85 4.21
C ILE A 145 4.61 -6.22 5.33
N VAL A 146 3.67 -5.34 4.98
CA VAL A 146 2.72 -4.70 5.91
C VAL A 146 1.33 -5.29 5.68
N LEU A 147 0.76 -5.92 6.72
CA LEU A 147 -0.53 -6.62 6.63
C LEU A 147 -1.74 -5.67 6.78
N PRO A 148 -2.95 -6.13 6.38
CA PRO A 148 -4.17 -5.33 6.47
C PRO A 148 -4.46 -4.82 7.89
N GLY A 149 -4.93 -3.59 7.99
CA GLY A 149 -5.30 -2.96 9.26
C GLY A 149 -4.16 -2.37 10.08
N VAL A 150 -2.91 -2.52 9.64
CA VAL A 150 -1.75 -2.03 10.40
C VAL A 150 -1.65 -0.51 10.34
N THR A 151 -1.39 0.09 11.50
CA THR A 151 -0.93 1.47 11.66
C THR A 151 0.55 1.50 12.07
N ILE A 152 1.39 2.16 11.28
CA ILE A 152 2.78 2.45 11.62
C ILE A 152 2.87 3.92 12.02
N GLY A 153 3.21 4.20 13.28
CA GLY A 153 3.31 5.56 13.79
C GLY A 153 4.50 6.34 13.22
N ASP A 154 4.45 7.66 13.39
CA ASP A 154 5.49 8.59 12.94
C ASP A 154 6.89 8.20 13.44
N ASP A 155 7.92 8.51 12.66
CA ASP A 155 9.34 8.27 13.00
C ASP A 155 9.72 6.79 13.25
N ALA A 156 8.82 5.84 12.96
CA ALA A 156 9.10 4.42 13.17
C ALA A 156 10.04 3.84 12.11
N ILE A 157 10.73 2.76 12.47
CA ILE A 157 11.61 2.00 11.57
C ILE A 157 11.14 0.56 11.49
N VAL A 158 10.94 0.07 10.26
CA VAL A 158 10.69 -1.34 9.96
C VAL A 158 11.91 -1.91 9.29
N GLY A 159 12.56 -2.90 9.90
CA GLY A 159 13.72 -3.56 9.31
C GLY A 159 13.40 -4.29 8.01
N ALA A 160 14.41 -4.46 7.15
CA ALA A 160 14.28 -5.20 5.89
C ALA A 160 13.76 -6.64 6.13
N GLY A 161 12.93 -7.13 5.20
CA GLY A 161 12.33 -8.47 5.26
C GLY A 161 11.34 -8.70 6.41
N SER A 162 10.94 -7.67 7.15
CA SER A 162 10.01 -7.82 8.27
C SER A 162 8.58 -8.09 7.80
N VAL A 163 7.81 -8.88 8.56
CA VAL A 163 6.37 -9.07 8.33
C VAL A 163 5.60 -8.39 9.46
N VAL A 164 5.08 -7.20 9.18
CA VAL A 164 4.39 -6.35 10.15
C VAL A 164 2.94 -6.81 10.27
N THR A 165 2.64 -7.50 11.37
CA THR A 165 1.32 -8.10 11.62
C THR A 165 0.49 -7.35 12.67
N ARG A 166 1.04 -6.28 13.25
CA ARG A 166 0.43 -5.46 14.31
C ARG A 166 0.93 -4.03 14.18
N ASP A 167 0.20 -3.10 14.79
CA ASP A 167 0.58 -1.70 14.84
C ASP A 167 1.98 -1.49 15.42
N VAL A 168 2.68 -0.50 14.87
CA VAL A 168 4.02 -0.09 15.28
C VAL A 168 3.90 1.28 15.94
N PRO A 169 4.26 1.42 17.24
CA PRO A 169 4.25 2.72 17.90
C PRO A 169 5.19 3.72 17.22
N ALA A 170 4.87 5.01 17.34
CA ALA A 170 5.74 6.07 16.85
C ALA A 170 7.17 5.98 17.46
N GLY A 171 8.19 6.22 16.64
CA GLY A 171 9.61 6.14 17.01
C GLY A 171 10.11 4.74 17.37
N ALA A 172 9.29 3.69 17.24
CA ALA A 172 9.70 2.32 17.51
C ALA A 172 10.46 1.72 16.31
N THR A 173 11.44 0.88 16.60
CA THR A 173 12.08 0.02 15.60
C THR A 173 11.54 -1.39 15.74
N VAL A 174 11.03 -1.97 14.66
CA VAL A 174 10.57 -3.37 14.60
C VAL A 174 11.33 -4.15 13.55
N VAL A 175 11.64 -5.41 13.84
CA VAL A 175 12.30 -6.32 12.88
C VAL A 175 11.72 -7.73 12.95
N GLY A 176 11.89 -8.52 11.89
CA GLY A 176 11.65 -9.96 11.86
C GLY A 176 10.29 -10.38 11.32
N ASN A 177 10.06 -11.69 11.31
CA ASN A 177 8.81 -12.31 10.86
C ASN A 177 8.29 -13.28 11.94
N PRO A 178 7.18 -12.96 12.62
CA PRO A 178 6.47 -11.68 12.58
C PRO A 178 7.28 -10.56 13.27
N ALA A 179 7.12 -9.31 12.83
CA ALA A 179 7.89 -8.17 13.30
C ALA A 179 7.69 -7.93 14.80
N ARG A 180 8.77 -7.62 15.52
CA ARG A 180 8.78 -7.33 16.96
C ARG A 180 9.63 -6.11 17.25
N ALA A 181 9.21 -5.34 18.24
CA ALA A 181 9.99 -4.21 18.73
C ALA A 181 11.36 -4.68 19.21
N VAL A 182 12.40 -3.95 18.82
CA VAL A 182 13.74 -4.08 19.36
C VAL A 182 14.02 -2.88 20.24
N GLY A 183 14.74 -3.09 21.34
CA GLY A 183 15.22 -1.97 22.16
C GLY A 183 16.10 -1.05 21.34
N LYS A 184 16.23 0.22 21.76
CA LYS A 184 17.22 1.16 21.21
C LYS A 184 18.61 0.50 21.32
N LYS A 185 19.10 -0.08 20.22
CA LYS A 185 20.51 -0.42 20.08
C LYS A 185 21.13 0.70 19.26
N ASP A 186 22.22 1.24 19.77
CA ASP A 186 23.06 2.21 19.07
C ASP A 186 23.33 1.69 17.66
N ASN A 187 23.12 2.56 16.67
CA ASN A 187 23.43 2.29 15.28
C ASN A 187 24.86 1.74 15.21
N GLY A 188 24.99 0.44 14.90
CA GLY A 188 26.28 -0.18 14.61
C GLY A 188 26.94 0.48 13.41
#